data_AF-A0AA40EQT2-F1
#
_entry.id   AF-A0AA40EQT2-F1
#
_cell.length_a   1.000
_cell.length_b   1.000
_cell.length_c   1.000
_cell.angle_alpha   90.00
_cell.angle_beta   90.00
_cell.angle_gamma   90.00
#
_symmetry.space_group_name_H-M   'P 1'
#
loop_
_entity.id
_entity.type
_entity.pdbx_description
1 polymer ?
#
loop_
_entity_poly.entity_id
_entity_poly.type
_entity_poly.pdbx_seq_one_letter_code
_entity_poly.pdbx_strand_id
1 'polypeptide(L)'
;AALLLPILLSRADPNAPCYLPSSGPAVLAPGFFPCIPYNDPVGACCPAGWTCFSNALCIATTPSASFPNQTYGAVMRAACTNPKWDNSACGSFCLDDDTDGELIACTPFSPPGGGGQASATFCCKSDFDAGRCACDPPRNAFTLATGVVQTIIQVSDATYYGGVPSISVATSTARASLMTTTMNASSSGLESGGPPPPPPVQPGLRGDEAPSAEEDRGEHRKRLTIGLTVGITLGVVAAAGLLLWFLWWRRRRA
;
A
#
# COMPACT_ATOMS: atom_id res chain seq x y z
N ALA A 1 46.23 -0.86 -8.20
CA ALA A 1 45.28 -0.11 -9.04
C ALA A 1 43.87 -0.46 -8.58
N ALA A 2 43.19 0.47 -7.90
CA ALA A 2 41.82 0.27 -7.45
C ALA A 2 40.86 0.53 -8.62
N LEU A 3 40.15 -0.50 -9.05
CA LEU A 3 39.07 -0.40 -10.04
C LEU A 3 37.89 0.31 -9.38
N LEU A 4 37.76 1.61 -9.62
CA LEU A 4 36.57 2.39 -9.32
C LEU A 4 35.47 1.94 -10.30
N LEU A 5 34.60 1.02 -9.87
CA LEU A 5 33.36 0.76 -10.59
C LEU A 5 32.50 2.04 -10.54
N PRO A 6 32.04 2.56 -11.68
CA PRO A 6 31.07 3.64 -11.68
C PRO A 6 29.78 3.09 -11.07
N ILE A 7 29.46 3.53 -9.84
CA ILE A 7 28.14 3.33 -9.27
C ILE A 7 27.20 4.15 -10.15
N LEU A 8 26.55 3.49 -11.09
CA LEU A 8 25.45 4.06 -11.85
C LEU A 8 24.32 4.29 -10.84
N LEU A 9 24.27 5.51 -10.31
CA LEU A 9 23.12 6.02 -9.58
C LEU A 9 21.95 6.04 -10.55
N SER A 10 21.14 4.98 -10.53
CA SER A 10 19.88 4.90 -11.25
C SER A 10 18.95 5.96 -10.68
N ARG A 11 18.93 7.14 -11.33
CA ARG A 11 18.03 8.22 -10.98
C ARG A 11 16.64 7.84 -11.49
N ALA A 12 15.68 7.69 -10.59
CA ALA A 12 14.28 7.53 -10.96
C ALA A 12 13.83 8.77 -11.76
N ASP A 13 13.20 8.55 -12.91
CA ASP A 13 12.63 9.62 -13.72
C ASP A 13 11.43 10.20 -12.95
N PRO A 14 11.36 11.51 -12.70
CA PRO A 14 10.17 12.13 -12.08
C PRO A 14 8.89 11.92 -12.91
N ASN A 15 9.01 11.50 -14.17
CA ASN A 15 7.92 11.10 -15.06
C ASN A 15 7.84 9.58 -15.25
N ALA A 16 8.35 8.79 -14.29
CA ALA A 16 8.24 7.34 -14.35
C ALA A 16 6.76 6.94 -14.48
N PRO A 17 6.41 6.09 -15.46
CA PRO A 17 5.04 5.60 -15.60
C PRO A 17 4.64 4.81 -14.36
N CYS A 18 3.44 5.08 -13.85
CA CYS A 18 2.83 4.31 -12.78
C CYS A 18 1.91 3.25 -13.38
N TYR A 19 1.80 2.11 -12.71
CA TYR A 19 1.03 0.96 -13.16
C TYR A 19 0.06 0.52 -12.07
N LEU A 20 -1.16 0.18 -12.45
CA LEU A 20 -2.15 -0.49 -11.60
C LEU A 20 -1.87 -2.00 -11.58
N PRO A 21 -2.28 -2.73 -10.53
CA PRO A 21 -2.15 -4.16 -10.53
C PRO A 21 -3.17 -4.76 -11.50
N SER A 22 -2.77 -5.84 -12.14
CA SER A 22 -3.52 -6.51 -13.19
C SER A 22 -3.12 -7.98 -13.17
N SER A 23 -4.09 -8.88 -13.35
CA SER A 23 -3.84 -10.31 -13.53
C SER A 23 -3.18 -10.64 -14.87
N GLY A 24 -3.07 -9.64 -15.76
CA GLY A 24 -2.45 -9.75 -17.08
C GLY A 24 -1.29 -8.75 -17.26
N PRO A 25 -1.13 -8.16 -18.46
CA PRO A 25 -0.11 -7.14 -18.67
C PRO A 25 -0.36 -5.94 -17.76
N ALA A 26 0.73 -5.30 -17.31
CA ALA A 26 0.66 -4.12 -16.47
C ALA A 26 -0.15 -3.02 -17.17
N VAL A 27 -1.12 -2.46 -16.45
CA VAL A 27 -2.00 -1.41 -16.95
C VAL A 27 -1.43 -0.08 -16.49
N LEU A 28 -1.23 0.85 -17.43
CA LEU A 28 -0.77 2.20 -17.11
C LEU A 28 -1.82 2.92 -16.24
N ALA A 29 -1.37 3.63 -15.21
CA ALA A 29 -2.19 4.41 -14.29
C ALA A 29 -2.12 5.90 -14.65
N PRO A 30 -2.96 6.41 -15.59
CA PRO A 30 -2.94 7.82 -15.95
C PRO A 30 -3.35 8.70 -14.77
N GLY A 31 -2.66 9.83 -14.58
CA GLY A 31 -2.95 10.76 -13.48
C GLY A 31 -2.37 10.35 -12.12
N PHE A 32 -1.61 9.25 -12.06
CA PHE A 32 -0.81 8.87 -10.91
C PHE A 32 0.62 9.39 -11.06
N PHE A 33 1.19 9.85 -9.95
CA PHE A 33 2.54 10.40 -9.90
C PHE A 33 3.33 9.72 -8.79
N PRO A 34 4.65 9.50 -8.98
CA PRO A 34 5.49 8.85 -8.00
C PRO A 34 5.58 9.64 -6.69
N CYS A 35 5.45 8.94 -5.57
CA CYS A 35 5.47 9.50 -4.23
C CYS A 35 6.85 9.96 -3.75
N ILE A 36 7.90 9.31 -4.24
CA ILE A 36 9.27 9.66 -3.89
C ILE A 36 9.91 10.27 -5.13
N PRO A 37 10.22 11.57 -5.15
CA PRO A 37 10.78 12.20 -6.33
C PRO A 37 12.25 11.81 -6.57
N TYR A 38 12.96 11.23 -5.59
CA TYR A 38 14.40 10.96 -5.70
C TYR A 38 14.86 9.68 -4.98
N ASN A 39 15.65 8.87 -5.72
CA ASN A 39 16.55 7.78 -5.31
C ASN A 39 16.06 6.33 -5.26
N ASP A 40 14.76 6.05 -5.20
CA ASP A 40 14.29 4.67 -5.28
C ASP A 40 13.80 4.33 -6.70
N PRO A 41 14.32 3.26 -7.34
CA PRO A 41 13.89 2.87 -8.69
C PRO A 41 12.45 2.34 -8.70
N VAL A 42 11.93 1.96 -7.53
CA VAL A 42 10.60 1.40 -7.36
C VAL A 42 9.92 2.06 -6.17
N GLY A 43 8.71 2.57 -6.37
CA GLY A 43 7.95 3.23 -5.32
C GLY A 43 6.46 3.28 -5.60
N ALA A 44 5.73 3.71 -4.57
CA ALA A 44 4.31 4.01 -4.63
C ALA A 44 4.05 5.23 -5.54
N CYS A 45 2.89 5.24 -6.17
CA CYS A 45 2.34 6.39 -6.89
C CYS A 45 0.94 6.72 -6.40
N CYS A 46 0.63 8.00 -6.27
CA CYS A 46 -0.70 8.47 -5.87
C CYS A 46 -1.28 9.44 -6.90
N PRO A 47 -2.61 9.59 -6.97
CA PRO A 47 -3.24 10.61 -7.80
C PRO A 47 -2.96 12.02 -7.27
N ALA A 48 -3.17 13.03 -8.11
CA ALA A 48 -3.16 14.42 -7.69
C ALA A 48 -4.15 14.70 -6.54
N GLY A 49 -3.75 15.51 -5.55
CA GLY A 49 -4.56 15.84 -4.37
C GLY A 49 -4.54 14.79 -3.24
N TRP A 50 -3.80 13.69 -3.42
CA TRP A 50 -3.61 12.65 -2.42
C TRP A 50 -2.24 12.76 -1.74
N THR A 51 -2.21 12.38 -0.47
CA THR A 51 -0.98 12.25 0.32
C THR A 51 -0.47 10.82 0.26
N CYS A 52 0.82 10.69 -0.07
CA CYS A 52 1.56 9.44 -0.10
C CYS A 52 2.04 9.02 1.29
N PHE A 53 1.93 7.73 1.58
CA PHE A 53 2.47 7.11 2.79
C PHE A 53 3.45 6.00 2.47
N SER A 54 4.43 5.78 3.37
CA SER A 54 5.48 4.77 3.21
C SER A 54 5.00 3.31 3.22
N ASN A 55 3.73 3.07 3.55
CA ASN A 55 3.10 1.76 3.56
C ASN A 55 2.25 1.49 2.30
N ALA A 56 2.58 2.17 1.19
CA ALA A 56 1.89 2.07 -0.09
C ALA A 56 0.41 2.47 -0.06
N LEU A 57 0.05 3.41 0.82
CA LEU A 57 -1.28 4.03 0.85
C LEU A 57 -1.26 5.44 0.29
N CYS A 58 -2.37 5.79 -0.36
CA CYS A 58 -2.73 7.15 -0.71
C CYS A 58 -3.95 7.55 0.14
N ILE A 59 -3.89 8.72 0.75
CA ILE A 59 -5.02 9.27 1.52
C ILE A 59 -5.45 10.61 0.96
N ALA A 60 -6.74 10.77 0.71
CA ALA A 60 -7.31 12.00 0.20
C ALA A 60 -7.26 13.07 1.30
N THR A 61 -6.30 13.99 1.21
CA THR A 61 -6.14 15.11 2.13
C THR A 61 -6.70 16.42 1.58
N THR A 62 -6.85 16.50 0.26
CA THR A 62 -7.34 17.69 -0.42
C THR A 62 -8.55 17.30 -1.27
N PRO A 63 -9.77 17.21 -0.70
CA PRO A 63 -10.97 16.75 -1.41
C PRO A 63 -11.17 17.46 -2.76
N SER A 64 -11.03 18.78 -2.77
CA SER A 64 -11.17 19.62 -3.96
C SER A 64 -10.14 19.35 -5.08
N ALA A 65 -9.02 18.70 -4.77
CA ALA A 65 -7.97 18.35 -5.72
C ALA A 65 -7.86 16.83 -5.95
N SER A 66 -8.48 16.01 -5.09
CA SER A 66 -8.55 14.56 -5.27
C SER A 66 -9.44 14.24 -6.46
N PHE A 67 -8.93 13.44 -7.39
CA PHE A 67 -9.72 12.92 -8.50
C PHE A 67 -9.90 11.40 -8.35
N PRO A 68 -11.15 10.87 -8.46
CA PRO A 68 -12.42 11.62 -8.41
C PRO A 68 -12.57 12.34 -7.06
N ASN A 69 -13.44 13.36 -6.95
CA ASN A 69 -13.63 14.16 -5.73
C ASN A 69 -14.01 13.25 -4.55
N GLN A 70 -13.03 12.84 -3.75
CA GLN A 70 -13.21 11.90 -2.66
C GLN A 70 -13.40 12.63 -1.34
N THR A 71 -14.05 11.94 -0.40
CA THR A 71 -14.17 12.42 0.96
C THR A 71 -12.79 12.53 1.61
N TYR A 72 -12.64 13.54 2.48
CA TYR A 72 -11.43 13.68 3.28
C TYR A 72 -11.18 12.40 4.09
N GLY A 73 -9.97 11.86 4.02
CA GLY A 73 -9.60 10.62 4.69
C GLY A 73 -9.97 9.35 3.94
N ALA A 74 -10.52 9.42 2.72
CA ALA A 74 -10.63 8.26 1.85
C ALA A 74 -9.24 7.63 1.65
N VAL A 75 -9.16 6.30 1.70
CA VAL A 75 -7.92 5.54 1.62
C VAL A 75 -7.97 4.66 0.39
N MET A 76 -6.88 4.66 -0.37
CA MET A 76 -6.68 3.72 -1.46
C MET A 76 -5.26 3.18 -1.43
N ARG A 77 -5.06 2.03 -2.04
CA ARG A 77 -3.74 1.50 -2.39
C ARG A 77 -3.09 2.41 -3.44
N ALA A 78 -1.80 2.64 -3.27
CA ALA A 78 -0.99 3.31 -4.29
C ALA A 78 -0.83 2.46 -5.56
N ALA A 79 -0.67 3.12 -6.71
CA ALA A 79 -0.12 2.47 -7.90
C ALA A 79 1.39 2.24 -7.73
N CYS A 80 2.02 1.53 -8.67
CA CYS A 80 3.42 1.13 -8.58
C CYS A 80 4.23 1.64 -9.77
N THR A 81 5.44 2.15 -9.57
CA THR A 81 6.34 2.44 -10.71
C THR A 81 6.92 1.17 -11.35
N ASN A 82 6.87 0.04 -10.66
CA ASN A 82 7.29 -1.26 -11.18
C ASN A 82 6.08 -2.06 -11.72
N PRO A 83 6.00 -2.30 -13.04
CA PRO A 83 4.85 -2.98 -13.65
C PRO A 83 4.67 -4.43 -13.18
N LYS A 84 5.70 -5.04 -12.57
CA LYS A 84 5.63 -6.43 -12.09
C LYS A 84 5.01 -6.58 -10.72
N TRP A 85 4.90 -5.50 -9.94
CA TRP A 85 4.38 -5.55 -8.57
C TRP A 85 5.09 -6.57 -7.64
N ASP A 86 6.34 -6.92 -7.95
CA ASP A 86 7.13 -7.94 -7.26
C ASP A 86 7.99 -7.39 -6.11
N ASN A 87 7.56 -6.27 -5.52
CA ASN A 87 8.29 -5.54 -4.49
C ASN A 87 7.35 -5.08 -3.37
N SER A 88 7.87 -5.03 -2.14
CA SER A 88 7.09 -4.62 -0.98
C SER A 88 6.70 -3.14 -0.98
N ALA A 89 7.44 -2.28 -1.70
CA ALA A 89 7.20 -0.85 -1.74
C ALA A 89 5.87 -0.47 -2.42
N CYS A 90 5.34 -1.34 -3.27
CA CYS A 90 4.06 -1.13 -3.95
C CYS A 90 2.85 -1.70 -3.22
N GLY A 91 3.06 -2.41 -2.12
CA GLY A 91 1.99 -3.10 -1.38
C GLY A 91 1.48 -4.33 -2.13
N SER A 92 1.16 -5.38 -1.36
CA SER A 92 0.71 -6.67 -1.90
C SER A 92 -0.74 -7.01 -1.55
N PHE A 93 -1.56 -5.99 -1.31
CA PHE A 93 -2.95 -6.14 -0.86
C PHE A 93 -3.93 -5.70 -1.95
N CYS A 94 -5.12 -6.30 -1.94
CA CYS A 94 -6.22 -6.02 -2.86
C CYS A 94 -5.89 -6.16 -4.34
N LEU A 95 -4.88 -6.96 -4.70
CA LEU A 95 -4.38 -7.07 -6.08
C LEU A 95 -5.39 -7.75 -7.01
N ASP A 96 -6.35 -8.48 -6.46
CA ASP A 96 -7.35 -9.24 -7.19
C ASP A 96 -8.61 -8.39 -7.42
N ASP A 97 -9.04 -8.33 -8.69
CA ASP A 97 -10.29 -7.73 -9.19
C ASP A 97 -10.56 -6.25 -8.88
N ASP A 98 -9.67 -5.57 -8.16
CA ASP A 98 -9.79 -4.15 -7.80
C ASP A 98 -8.64 -3.34 -8.43
N THR A 99 -8.88 -2.85 -9.65
CA THR A 99 -7.92 -2.00 -10.37
C THR A 99 -7.75 -0.65 -9.69
N ASP A 100 -8.79 -0.17 -9.04
CA ASP A 100 -8.84 1.19 -8.50
C ASP A 100 -8.15 1.25 -7.13
N GLY A 101 -8.05 0.09 -6.46
CA GLY A 101 -7.32 -0.06 -5.20
C GLY A 101 -8.02 0.59 -4.03
N GLU A 102 -9.34 0.78 -4.11
CA GLU A 102 -10.10 1.42 -3.05
C GLU A 102 -10.14 0.53 -1.80
N LEU A 103 -9.94 1.14 -0.63
CA LEU A 103 -9.98 0.43 0.64
C LEU A 103 -11.12 0.94 1.52
N ILE A 104 -11.80 0.03 2.18
CA ILE A 104 -12.68 0.36 3.29
C ILE A 104 -11.86 0.29 4.57
N ALA A 105 -11.64 1.44 5.20
CA ALA A 105 -11.08 1.51 6.53
C ALA A 105 -12.13 1.01 7.53
N CYS A 106 -11.90 -0.16 8.09
CA CYS A 106 -12.65 -0.63 9.24
C CYS A 106 -12.17 0.18 10.44
N THR A 107 -13.12 0.69 11.23
CA THR A 107 -12.83 1.53 12.40
C THR A 107 -11.81 0.88 13.33
N PRO A 108 -11.05 1.68 14.12
CA PRO A 108 -10.10 1.12 15.06
C PRO A 108 -10.79 0.13 15.99
N PHE A 109 -10.48 -1.16 15.84
CA PHE A 109 -10.84 -2.17 16.82
C PHE A 109 -10.06 -1.86 18.10
N SER A 110 -10.68 -1.13 19.01
CA SER A 110 -10.21 -1.09 20.39
C SER A 110 -10.64 -2.40 21.04
N PRO A 111 -9.71 -3.30 21.42
CA PRO A 111 -10.10 -4.53 22.08
C PRO A 111 -10.93 -4.20 23.33
N PRO A 112 -12.02 -4.94 23.59
CA PRO A 112 -12.77 -4.78 24.83
C PRO A 112 -11.82 -5.02 26.01
N GLY A 113 -11.52 -3.96 26.77
CA GLY A 113 -10.46 -3.96 27.79
C GLY A 113 -9.42 -2.84 27.66
N GLY A 114 -9.48 -1.98 26.64
CA GLY A 114 -8.94 -0.61 26.67
C GLY A 114 -7.41 -0.43 26.77
N GLY A 115 -6.62 -1.51 26.68
CA GLY A 115 -5.15 -1.45 26.75
C GLY A 115 -4.41 -1.79 25.45
N GLY A 116 -5.13 -2.21 24.41
CA GLY A 116 -4.54 -2.58 23.13
C GLY A 116 -4.47 -1.41 22.16
N GLN A 117 -3.34 -1.30 21.46
CA GLN A 117 -3.16 -0.31 20.41
C GLN A 117 -4.16 -0.59 19.28
N ALA A 118 -4.99 0.40 18.95
CA ALA A 118 -5.93 0.29 17.86
C ALA A 118 -5.18 0.15 16.53
N SER A 119 -5.21 -1.04 15.95
CA SER A 119 -4.77 -1.27 14.58
C SER A 119 -5.94 -0.99 13.65
N ALA A 120 -5.76 -0.07 12.71
CA ALA A 120 -6.72 0.08 11.62
C ALA A 120 -6.71 -1.22 10.80
N THR A 121 -7.89 -1.82 10.67
CA THR A 121 -8.11 -2.94 9.75
C THR A 121 -8.69 -2.41 8.45
N PHE A 122 -8.42 -3.10 7.36
CA PHE A 122 -8.84 -2.69 6.03
C PHE A 122 -9.49 -3.87 5.32
N CYS A 123 -10.49 -3.55 4.50
CA CYS A 123 -11.07 -4.44 3.51
C CYS A 123 -10.77 -3.88 2.12
N CYS A 124 -10.49 -4.76 1.16
CA CYS A 124 -10.59 -4.40 -0.25
C CYS A 124 -12.04 -4.07 -0.57
N LYS A 125 -12.30 -3.00 -1.30
CA LYS A 125 -13.68 -2.60 -1.60
C LYS A 125 -14.45 -3.71 -2.29
N SER A 126 -13.83 -4.35 -3.28
CA SER A 126 -14.41 -5.48 -4.02
C SER A 126 -14.86 -6.63 -3.10
N ASP A 127 -14.05 -6.99 -2.09
CA ASP A 127 -14.39 -8.03 -1.13
C ASP A 127 -15.45 -7.59 -0.13
N PHE A 128 -15.43 -6.32 0.29
CA PHE A 128 -16.45 -5.75 1.16
C PHE A 128 -17.82 -5.75 0.48
N ASP A 129 -17.89 -5.27 -0.76
CA ASP A 129 -19.12 -5.21 -1.54
C ASP A 129 -19.67 -6.61 -1.87
N ALA A 130 -18.78 -7.59 -2.06
CA ALA A 130 -19.14 -9.00 -2.25
C ALA A 130 -19.51 -9.74 -0.95
N GLY A 131 -19.42 -9.07 0.22
CA GLY A 131 -19.64 -9.69 1.53
C GLY A 131 -18.57 -10.71 1.95
N ARG A 132 -17.44 -10.77 1.23
CA ARG A 132 -16.28 -11.60 1.55
C ARG A 132 -15.42 -10.96 2.65
N CYS A 133 -15.45 -9.65 2.80
CA CYS A 133 -14.84 -8.92 3.90
C CYS A 133 -15.91 -8.18 4.72
N ALA A 134 -15.74 -8.13 6.04
CA ALA A 134 -16.64 -7.41 6.94
C ALA A 134 -15.84 -6.67 8.02
N CYS A 135 -16.31 -5.48 8.40
CA CYS A 135 -15.69 -4.68 9.45
C CYS A 135 -16.25 -4.98 10.85
N ASP A 136 -17.47 -5.52 10.97
CA ASP A 136 -18.10 -5.84 12.25
C ASP A 136 -18.97 -7.12 12.18
N PRO A 137 -18.57 -8.22 12.85
CA PRO A 137 -17.22 -8.46 13.38
C PRO A 137 -16.20 -8.52 12.23
N PRO A 138 -14.91 -8.23 12.48
CA PRO A 138 -13.89 -8.26 11.44
C PRO A 138 -13.77 -9.67 10.86
N ARG A 139 -14.04 -9.80 9.55
CA ARG A 139 -13.85 -11.05 8.78
C ARG A 139 -13.08 -10.74 7.52
N ASN A 140 -11.99 -11.48 7.29
CA ASN A 140 -11.08 -11.31 6.15
C ASN A 140 -10.51 -9.88 6.00
N ALA A 141 -10.63 -9.04 7.03
CA ALA A 141 -9.97 -7.75 7.09
C ALA A 141 -8.48 -7.95 7.42
N PHE A 142 -7.61 -7.14 6.83
CA PHE A 142 -6.16 -7.20 7.05
C PHE A 142 -5.68 -5.95 7.78
N THR A 143 -4.49 -6.05 8.38
CA THR A 143 -3.82 -4.89 8.98
C THR A 143 -2.66 -4.48 8.09
N LEU A 144 -2.39 -3.18 8.06
CA LEU A 144 -1.21 -2.62 7.39
C LEU A 144 -0.23 -2.10 8.44
N ALA A 145 1.06 -2.20 8.13
CA ALA A 145 2.07 -1.52 8.91
C ALA A 145 1.82 -0.01 8.89
N THR A 146 2.24 0.66 9.95
CA THR A 146 2.15 2.12 10.07
C THR A 146 2.94 2.80 8.95
N GLY A 147 2.28 3.70 8.23
CA GLY A 147 2.90 4.52 7.19
C GLY A 147 3.32 5.88 7.74
N VAL A 148 4.45 6.39 7.27
CA VAL A 148 4.88 7.78 7.49
C VAL A 148 4.50 8.59 6.25
N VAL A 149 4.00 9.82 6.46
CA VAL A 149 3.69 10.76 5.38
C VAL A 149 4.96 11.08 4.59
N GLN A 150 4.89 11.00 3.26
CA GLN A 150 6.00 11.30 2.37
C GLN A 150 5.82 12.63 1.63
N THR A 151 4.75 12.77 0.86
CA THR A 151 4.50 13.95 0.02
C THR A 151 3.02 14.07 -0.33
N ILE A 152 2.60 15.24 -0.78
CA ILE A 152 1.27 15.48 -1.36
C ILE A 152 1.44 15.79 -2.84
N ILE A 153 0.71 15.08 -3.69
CA ILE A 153 0.92 15.13 -5.13
C ILE A 153 0.18 16.33 -5.75
N GLN A 154 0.92 17.13 -6.53
CA GLN A 154 0.41 18.23 -7.36
C GLN A 154 -0.42 19.31 -6.64
N VAL A 155 -0.17 19.52 -5.35
CA VAL A 155 -0.70 20.67 -4.62
C VAL A 155 0.44 21.68 -4.49
N SER A 156 0.26 22.88 -5.03
CA SER A 156 1.18 23.98 -4.77
C SER A 156 1.14 24.31 -3.28
N ASP A 157 2.30 24.49 -2.65
CA ASP A 157 2.49 24.69 -1.19
C ASP A 157 1.62 25.80 -0.54
N ALA A 158 0.86 26.57 -1.33
CA ALA A 158 0.06 27.71 -0.88
C ALA A 158 -1.30 27.38 -0.26
N THR A 159 -1.78 26.12 -0.30
CA THR A 159 -3.15 25.75 0.12
C THR A 159 -3.24 24.60 1.13
N TYR A 160 -2.14 24.22 1.77
CA TYR A 160 -2.16 23.20 2.81
C TYR A 160 -2.71 23.76 4.14
N TYR A 161 -4.02 23.57 4.39
CA TYR A 161 -4.72 24.11 5.56
C TYR A 161 -5.06 23.09 6.66
N GLY A 162 -4.69 21.82 6.51
CA GLY A 162 -4.98 20.79 7.52
C GLY A 162 -3.68 20.18 8.03
N GLY A 163 -3.46 20.09 9.34
CA GLY A 163 -2.35 19.30 9.87
C GLY A 163 -2.39 17.89 9.28
N VAL A 164 -1.25 17.37 8.86
CA VAL A 164 -1.13 15.98 8.37
C VAL A 164 -1.78 15.08 9.42
N PRO A 165 -2.84 14.32 9.11
CA PRO A 165 -3.19 13.21 9.97
C PRO A 165 -2.02 12.25 9.86
N SER A 166 -1.10 12.31 10.80
CA SER A 166 -0.18 11.23 11.01
C SER A 166 -1.06 10.02 11.30
N ILE A 167 -1.08 9.03 10.42
CA ILE A 167 -1.37 7.67 10.85
C ILE A 167 -0.15 7.24 11.67
N SER A 168 0.01 7.87 12.84
CA SER A 168 0.94 7.46 13.86
C SER A 168 0.20 6.41 14.67
N VAL A 169 0.52 5.15 14.42
CA VAL A 169 0.48 4.18 15.51
C VAL A 169 1.50 4.69 16.51
N ALA A 170 1.03 5.18 17.67
CA ALA A 170 1.88 5.76 18.70
C ALA A 170 2.95 4.76 19.14
N THR A 171 4.12 4.80 18.52
CA THR A 171 5.30 4.08 18.99
C THR A 171 5.84 4.91 20.14
N SER A 172 5.51 4.48 21.36
CA SER A 172 6.04 5.07 22.57
C SER A 172 7.55 4.84 22.62
N THR A 173 8.31 5.77 22.07
CA THR A 173 9.66 6.08 22.56
C THR A 173 9.69 7.58 22.84
N ALA A 174 9.42 7.92 24.10
CA ALA A 174 9.58 9.26 24.61
C ALA A 174 11.05 9.70 24.46
N ARG A 175 11.33 10.54 23.46
CA ARG A 175 12.40 11.53 23.57
C ARG A 175 11.74 12.90 23.67
N ALA A 176 11.76 13.42 24.89
CA ALA A 176 11.32 14.77 25.19
C ALA A 176 12.18 15.78 24.43
N SER A 177 11.57 16.50 23.50
CA SER A 177 12.02 17.84 23.12
C SER A 177 11.00 18.81 23.70
N LEU A 178 11.43 19.58 24.69
CA LEU A 178 10.66 20.66 25.28
C LEU A 178 10.36 21.70 24.19
N MET A 179 9.08 21.87 23.87
CA MET A 179 8.57 23.16 23.44
C MET A 179 7.48 23.59 24.42
N THR A 180 7.86 24.55 25.25
CA THR A 180 7.02 25.22 26.23
C THR A 180 6.08 26.16 25.49
N THR A 181 4.79 25.85 25.46
CA THR A 181 3.74 26.81 25.11
C THR A 181 2.66 26.80 26.19
N THR A 182 2.76 27.83 27.02
CA THR A 182 1.79 28.24 28.03
C THR A 182 0.46 28.55 27.36
N MET A 183 -0.60 27.79 27.68
CA MET A 183 -1.97 28.26 27.47
C MET A 183 -2.75 28.13 28.77
N ASN A 184 -3.23 29.30 29.18
CA ASN A 184 -3.98 29.60 30.36
C ASN A 184 -5.47 29.41 30.03
N ALA A 185 -6.16 28.50 30.71
CA ALA A 185 -7.62 28.42 30.65
C ALA A 185 -8.15 27.94 32.00
N SER A 186 -8.68 28.90 32.76
CA SER A 186 -9.45 28.68 33.97
C SER A 186 -10.89 28.32 33.62
N SER A 187 -11.38 27.18 34.10
CA SER A 187 -12.79 27.01 34.42
C SER A 187 -12.98 25.98 35.54
N SER A 188 -13.70 26.44 36.55
CA SER A 188 -14.09 25.80 37.80
C SER A 188 -15.38 24.97 37.62
N GLY A 189 -15.51 23.84 38.31
CA GLY A 189 -16.79 23.14 38.45
C GLY A 189 -16.72 21.80 39.19
N LEU A 190 -17.29 21.80 40.41
CA LEU A 190 -17.47 20.75 41.43
C LEU A 190 -18.01 19.39 40.90
N GLU A 191 -17.49 18.23 41.35
CA GLU A 191 -17.80 17.47 42.59
C GLU A 191 -19.11 16.65 42.52
N SER A 192 -19.00 15.32 42.59
CA SER A 192 -19.78 14.44 43.50
C SER A 192 -19.57 12.96 43.16
N GLY A 193 -19.16 12.18 44.15
CA GLY A 193 -18.94 10.73 44.05
C GLY A 193 -20.20 9.89 44.17
N GLY A 194 -20.09 8.62 43.77
CA GLY A 194 -21.08 7.56 43.97
C GLY A 194 -20.49 6.16 43.67
N PRO A 195 -20.94 5.10 44.37
CA PRO A 195 -20.14 3.90 44.70
C PRO A 195 -20.15 2.75 43.67
N PRO A 196 -19.22 1.75 43.79
CA PRO A 196 -19.11 0.61 42.88
C PRO A 196 -20.02 -0.57 43.26
N PRO A 197 -20.54 -1.33 42.28
CA PRO A 197 -21.08 -2.68 42.50
C PRO A 197 -20.30 -3.81 41.76
N PRO A 198 -20.54 -5.09 42.11
CA PRO A 198 -19.53 -6.17 42.26
C PRO A 198 -19.33 -7.11 41.04
N PRO A 199 -18.30 -7.99 41.05
CA PRO A 199 -18.12 -9.11 40.09
C PRO A 199 -18.74 -10.43 40.64
N PRO A 200 -18.54 -11.60 40.00
CA PRO A 200 -18.84 -12.06 38.63
C PRO A 200 -19.81 -13.29 38.63
N VAL A 201 -20.42 -13.64 37.48
CA VAL A 201 -21.15 -14.92 37.32
C VAL A 201 -20.79 -15.62 35.99
N GLN A 202 -20.07 -16.75 36.10
CA GLN A 202 -20.09 -17.91 35.18
C GLN A 202 -20.89 -19.01 35.92
N PRO A 203 -21.64 -19.96 35.29
CA PRO A 203 -21.08 -21.03 34.44
C PRO A 203 -22.02 -21.67 33.37
N GLY A 204 -21.47 -22.57 32.54
CA GLY A 204 -22.21 -23.55 31.70
C GLY A 204 -21.68 -23.60 30.26
N LEU A 205 -20.81 -24.50 29.79
CA LEU A 205 -20.80 -25.98 29.75
C LEU A 205 -22.03 -26.60 29.04
N ARG A 206 -21.88 -26.84 27.72
CA ARG A 206 -22.46 -27.90 26.86
C ARG A 206 -22.34 -27.44 25.40
N GLY A 207 -21.94 -28.24 24.43
CA GLY A 207 -21.56 -29.64 24.37
C GLY A 207 -21.24 -29.96 22.91
N ASP A 208 -20.37 -30.95 22.73
CA ASP A 208 -20.33 -31.93 21.65
C ASP A 208 -21.25 -31.71 20.43
N GLU A 209 -20.68 -31.51 19.23
CA GLU A 209 -21.08 -32.31 18.08
C GLU A 209 -19.90 -32.54 17.12
N ALA A 210 -19.68 -33.82 16.84
CA ALA A 210 -18.56 -34.41 16.11
C ALA A 210 -18.81 -34.36 14.58
N PRO A 211 -17.85 -34.80 13.75
CA PRO A 211 -17.73 -34.39 12.36
C PRO A 211 -18.55 -35.27 11.41
N SER A 212 -19.24 -34.65 10.45
CA SER A 212 -19.64 -35.33 9.23
C SER A 212 -18.61 -35.09 8.15
N ALA A 213 -17.88 -36.17 7.85
CA ALA A 213 -17.10 -36.36 6.65
C ALA A 213 -18.02 -36.67 5.46
N GLU A 214 -17.71 -36.08 4.31
CA GLU A 214 -17.90 -36.55 2.92
C GLU A 214 -16.92 -35.69 2.12
N GLU A 215 -15.75 -36.16 1.66
CA GLU A 215 -15.51 -37.15 0.60
C GLU A 215 -16.37 -36.89 -0.64
N ASP A 216 -15.85 -36.20 -1.66
CA ASP A 216 -15.49 -36.89 -2.90
C ASP A 216 -14.61 -36.03 -3.85
N ARG A 217 -13.92 -36.80 -4.68
CA ARG A 217 -12.86 -36.60 -5.66
C ARG A 217 -12.98 -35.40 -6.61
N GLY A 218 -11.80 -34.82 -6.88
CA GLY A 218 -11.59 -33.85 -7.95
C GLY A 218 -10.13 -33.74 -8.40
N GLU A 219 -9.58 -34.88 -8.81
CA GLU A 219 -8.60 -35.07 -9.90
C GLU A 219 -7.46 -34.03 -10.12
N HIS A 220 -6.31 -34.43 -9.62
CA HIS A 220 -4.99 -34.43 -10.26
C HIS A 220 -4.70 -33.64 -11.56
N ARG A 221 -3.59 -32.89 -11.45
CA ARG A 221 -2.56 -32.56 -12.45
C ARG A 221 -2.87 -31.44 -13.46
N LYS A 222 -2.42 -30.23 -13.11
CA LYS A 222 -1.60 -29.39 -14.01
C LYS A 222 -0.45 -28.74 -13.23
N ARG A 223 0.64 -29.49 -13.09
CA ARG A 223 1.92 -29.02 -12.56
C ARG A 223 2.84 -28.68 -13.75
N LEU A 224 3.48 -27.52 -13.65
CA LEU A 224 4.64 -27.04 -14.43
C LEU A 224 4.45 -26.87 -15.96
N THR A 225 4.17 -25.64 -16.41
CA THR A 225 4.76 -25.08 -17.65
C THR A 225 4.71 -23.54 -17.63
N ILE A 226 5.53 -22.85 -16.83
CA ILE A 226 5.87 -21.44 -17.13
C ILE A 226 7.33 -21.21 -16.77
N GLY A 227 8.19 -21.43 -17.75
CA GLY A 227 9.60 -21.10 -17.69
C GLY A 227 10.15 -21.12 -19.11
N LEU A 228 10.91 -20.07 -19.46
CA LEU A 228 11.71 -19.93 -20.69
C LEU A 228 11.07 -19.22 -21.90
N THR A 229 10.85 -17.89 -21.82
CA THR A 229 10.53 -17.10 -23.03
C THR A 229 11.14 -15.69 -23.09
N VAL A 230 12.24 -15.43 -22.36
CA VAL A 230 12.97 -14.15 -22.49
C VAL A 230 14.47 -14.42 -22.64
N GLY A 231 14.87 -15.00 -23.78
CA GLY A 231 16.29 -15.24 -24.10
C GLY A 231 16.64 -15.18 -25.58
N ILE A 232 15.66 -15.12 -26.47
CA ILE A 232 15.90 -15.27 -27.92
C ILE A 232 16.06 -13.91 -28.63
N THR A 233 15.54 -12.81 -28.08
CA THR A 233 15.53 -11.51 -28.79
C THR A 233 16.91 -10.86 -28.88
N LEU A 234 17.78 -11.02 -27.89
CA LEU A 234 19.12 -10.42 -27.91
C LEU A 234 20.12 -11.15 -28.84
N GLY A 235 19.97 -12.48 -28.99
CA GLY A 235 20.86 -13.26 -29.86
C GLY A 235 20.69 -12.93 -31.35
N VAL A 236 19.45 -12.71 -31.78
CA VAL A 236 19.14 -12.43 -33.20
C VAL A 236 19.67 -11.06 -33.63
N VAL A 237 19.60 -10.05 -32.76
CA VAL A 237 20.11 -8.69 -33.06
C VAL A 237 21.64 -8.68 -33.17
N ALA A 238 22.33 -9.38 -32.27
CA ALA A 238 23.80 -9.49 -32.32
C ALA A 238 24.29 -10.23 -33.57
N ALA A 239 23.62 -11.34 -33.95
CA ALA A 239 23.96 -12.10 -35.14
C ALA A 239 23.74 -11.29 -36.43
N ALA A 240 22.61 -10.56 -36.54
CA ALA A 240 22.33 -9.71 -37.68
C ALA A 240 23.34 -8.55 -37.82
N GLY A 241 23.73 -7.94 -36.70
CA GLY A 241 24.74 -6.88 -36.68
C GLY A 241 26.12 -7.36 -37.17
N LEU A 242 26.57 -8.53 -36.73
CA LEU A 242 27.83 -9.12 -37.17
C LEU A 242 27.82 -9.47 -38.67
N LEU A 243 26.68 -9.95 -39.18
CA LEU A 243 26.54 -10.34 -40.58
C LEU A 243 26.56 -9.11 -41.51
N LEU A 244 25.87 -8.02 -41.13
CA LEU A 244 25.91 -6.76 -41.86
C LEU A 244 27.30 -6.13 -41.85
N TRP A 245 27.99 -6.14 -40.71
CA TRP A 245 29.35 -5.62 -40.60
C TRP A 245 30.33 -6.41 -41.48
N PHE A 246 30.23 -7.75 -41.48
CA PHE A 246 31.07 -8.62 -42.30
C PHE A 246 30.86 -8.41 -43.81
N LEU A 247 29.60 -8.29 -44.26
CA LEU A 247 29.29 -8.02 -45.67
C LEU A 247 29.81 -6.66 -46.13
N TRP A 248 29.71 -5.65 -45.27
CA TRP A 248 30.23 -4.31 -45.57
C TRP A 248 31.76 -4.28 -45.62
N TRP A 249 32.44 -4.99 -44.71
CA TRP A 249 33.88 -5.12 -44.72
C TRP A 249 34.40 -5.82 -45.98
N ARG A 250 33.70 -6.86 -46.44
CA ARG A 250 34.04 -7.56 -47.69
C ARG A 250 33.89 -6.66 -48.91
N ARG A 251 32.85 -5.82 -48.95
CA ARG A 251 32.65 -4.81 -50.02
C ARG A 251 33.72 -3.74 -50.08
N ARG A 252 34.43 -3.45 -48.98
CA ARG A 252 35.52 -2.46 -48.97
C ARG A 252 36.87 -3.04 -49.42
N ARG A 253 37.00 -4.36 -49.50
CA ARG A 253 38.24 -5.06 -49.87
C ARG A 253 38.22 -5.62 -51.30
N ALA A 254 37.06 -5.66 -51.95
CA ALA A 254 36.90 -5.95 -53.37
C ALA A 254 36.82 -4.63 -54.14
#